data_AF-G2XGE7-F1
#
_entry.id   AF-G2XGE7-F1
#
_cell.length_a   1.000
_cell.length_b   1.000
_cell.length_c   1.000
_cell.angle_alpha   90.00
_cell.angle_beta   90.00
_cell.angle_gamma   90.00
#
_symmetry.space_group_name_H-M   'P 1'
#
loop_
_entity.id
_entity.type
_entity.pdbx_description
1 polymer ?
#
loop_
_entity_poly.entity_id
_entity_poly.type
_entity_poly.pdbx_seq_one_letter_code
_entity_poly.pdbx_strand_id
1 'polypeptide(L)'
;MHFQTSHLILALAPSIVGVSARPSGSSSCKAASQAEKAVYLLSNEVKNSVIALPIGVDGLLKAGQQTATGGAGSNSVDGSTRQPAAPDALVSQSALTVAGHSLFAVNAGSNTITMFLIDKKDPIKLQVVGEPVAVPGEFPNTVAASSKNSIVCVGTSGAVAGVACAPFTKNGIGAMDNLRPFDLKQTTPPVGPTNTVSQVFFSDDQNTLFTTVKGDPTKNNTGFLSSFAVQASNAGGCAASVSQEDRRTSPEGTAVLFGSSAIPGTTDIFVTDASFGGAVLSVDAKSGNATLKGKGLVDGQAATCWATVSPATGTAFVTDVGRNRLVEMSTADANIISEIDLSANGDPGLIDLRASGQFIYALSPGNGTTQAAVTVVDAKRKKQVQHFQLGNMGAGKNAMGMAVLT
;
A
#
# COMPACT_ATOMS: atom_id res chain seq x y z
N MET A 1 84.14 -70.89 -9.16
CA MET A 1 83.64 -72.24 -8.79
C MET A 1 82.12 -72.21 -8.86
N HIS A 2 81.56 -73.28 -9.43
CA HIS A 2 80.14 -73.51 -9.75
C HIS A 2 79.17 -73.46 -8.55
N PHE A 3 77.90 -73.15 -8.85
CA PHE A 3 76.67 -73.96 -8.67
C PHE A 3 75.47 -72.99 -8.70
N GLN A 4 74.67 -72.91 -9.77
CA GLN A 4 73.54 -73.78 -10.15
C GLN A 4 72.50 -73.97 -9.02
N THR A 5 71.28 -73.44 -9.19
CA THR A 5 70.00 -74.18 -9.16
C THR A 5 68.79 -73.25 -9.26
N SER A 6 67.69 -73.83 -9.73
CA SER A 6 66.53 -73.24 -10.38
C SER A 6 65.24 -73.68 -9.66
N HIS A 7 64.15 -72.93 -9.88
CA HIS A 7 62.72 -73.22 -9.61
C HIS A 7 62.24 -73.04 -8.13
N LEU A 8 61.00 -72.63 -7.78
CA LEU A 8 59.70 -72.62 -8.48
C LEU A 8 58.69 -71.66 -7.75
N ILE A 9 57.94 -70.90 -8.56
CA ILE A 9 56.58 -70.30 -8.46
C ILE A 9 55.80 -70.35 -7.11
N LEU A 10 55.24 -69.20 -6.69
CA LEU A 10 53.84 -69.09 -6.26
C LEU A 10 53.28 -67.68 -6.52
N ALA A 11 52.21 -67.59 -7.31
CA ALA A 11 51.48 -66.37 -7.60
C ALA A 11 50.50 -66.03 -6.46
N LEU A 12 50.47 -64.75 -6.04
CA LEU A 12 49.44 -64.16 -5.20
C LEU A 12 49.11 -62.77 -5.74
N ALA A 13 47.89 -62.63 -6.26
CA ALA A 13 47.35 -61.36 -6.71
C ALA A 13 46.85 -60.54 -5.49
N PRO A 14 47.25 -59.27 -5.32
CA PRO A 14 46.67 -58.40 -4.31
C PRO A 14 45.45 -57.66 -4.85
N SER A 15 44.31 -57.86 -4.19
CA SER A 15 43.09 -57.06 -4.37
C SER A 15 43.32 -55.65 -3.82
N ILE A 16 43.39 -54.66 -4.71
CA ILE A 16 43.44 -53.23 -4.34
C ILE A 16 42.02 -52.79 -3.99
N VAL A 17 41.79 -52.48 -2.71
CA VAL A 17 40.57 -51.80 -2.26
C VAL A 17 40.69 -50.31 -2.64
N GLY A 18 39.89 -49.88 -3.60
CA GLY A 18 39.78 -48.48 -3.99
C GLY A 18 39.15 -47.65 -2.88
N VAL A 19 39.95 -46.79 -2.24
CA VAL A 19 39.46 -45.75 -1.34
C VAL A 19 38.79 -44.66 -2.19
N SER A 20 37.46 -44.61 -2.17
CA SER A 20 36.70 -43.49 -2.73
C SER A 20 36.86 -42.28 -1.81
N ALA A 21 37.76 -41.37 -2.18
CA ALA A 21 37.84 -40.04 -1.58
C ALA A 21 36.58 -39.26 -1.97
N ARG A 22 35.64 -39.15 -1.04
CA ARG A 22 34.52 -38.21 -1.16
C ARG A 22 35.06 -36.79 -0.99
N PRO A 23 34.82 -35.86 -1.92
CA PRO A 23 35.11 -34.47 -1.66
C PRO A 23 34.14 -33.99 -0.57
N SER A 24 34.67 -33.59 0.58
CA SER A 24 33.95 -32.81 1.58
C SER A 24 33.76 -31.39 1.04
N GLY A 25 32.92 -31.26 0.02
CA GLY A 25 32.37 -29.98 -0.38
C GLY A 25 31.41 -29.56 0.71
N SER A 26 31.86 -28.69 1.61
CA SER A 26 30.97 -27.89 2.44
C SER A 26 30.19 -26.96 1.50
N SER A 27 29.14 -27.50 0.87
CA SER A 27 28.04 -26.69 0.39
C SER A 27 27.41 -26.09 1.64
N SER A 28 27.90 -24.91 2.05
CA SER A 28 27.06 -24.03 2.84
C SER A 28 25.81 -23.84 1.98
N CYS A 29 24.73 -24.53 2.33
CA CYS A 29 23.41 -24.02 2.04
C CYS A 29 23.45 -22.61 2.62
N LYS A 30 23.64 -21.61 1.76
CA LYS A 30 23.26 -20.25 2.12
C LYS A 30 21.81 -20.41 2.53
N ALA A 31 21.55 -20.39 3.84
CA ALA A 31 20.21 -20.19 4.34
C ALA A 31 19.68 -19.03 3.51
N ALA A 32 18.57 -19.26 2.79
CA ALA A 32 17.92 -18.18 2.07
C ALA A 32 17.82 -17.02 3.05
N SER A 33 18.46 -15.89 2.76
CA SER A 33 18.40 -14.75 3.67
C SER A 33 16.91 -14.49 3.87
N GLN A 34 16.47 -14.51 5.13
CA GLN A 34 15.08 -14.23 5.44
C GLN A 34 14.72 -12.89 4.79
N ALA A 35 13.57 -12.84 4.13
CA ALA A 35 13.12 -11.59 3.52
C ALA A 35 12.98 -10.57 4.64
N GLU A 36 13.64 -9.41 4.53
CA GLU A 36 13.53 -8.36 5.56
C GLU A 36 12.37 -7.40 5.26
N LYS A 37 11.77 -7.51 4.07
CA LYS A 37 10.75 -6.61 3.55
C LYS A 37 9.60 -7.40 2.94
N ALA A 38 8.42 -6.79 2.91
CA ALA A 38 7.25 -7.37 2.29
C ALA A 38 6.31 -6.27 1.75
N VAL A 39 5.58 -6.61 0.69
CA VAL A 39 4.39 -5.88 0.22
C VAL A 39 3.16 -6.53 0.83
N TYR A 40 2.19 -5.70 1.23
CA TYR A 40 0.91 -6.14 1.78
C TYR A 40 -0.24 -5.56 0.97
N LEU A 41 -1.25 -6.39 0.70
CA LEU A 41 -2.46 -6.06 -0.04
C LEU A 41 -3.68 -6.58 0.72
N LEU A 42 -4.84 -5.94 0.57
CA LEU A 42 -6.10 -6.40 1.13
C LEU A 42 -6.84 -7.21 0.07
N SER A 43 -7.39 -8.38 0.42
CA SER A 43 -8.25 -9.11 -0.52
C SER A 43 -9.59 -8.40 -0.72
N ASN A 44 -10.08 -7.70 0.32
CA ASN A 44 -11.39 -7.04 0.38
C ASN A 44 -12.56 -7.96 -0.02
N GLU A 45 -12.41 -9.24 0.27
CA GLU A 45 -13.47 -10.23 0.09
C GLU A 45 -14.38 -10.26 1.33
N VAL A 46 -15.55 -10.90 1.22
CA VAL A 46 -16.48 -11.09 2.36
C VAL A 46 -15.75 -11.71 3.56
N LYS A 47 -14.82 -12.64 3.30
CA LYS A 47 -13.81 -13.07 4.27
C LYS A 47 -12.54 -12.29 3.99
N ASN A 48 -12.38 -11.15 4.66
CA ASN A 48 -11.28 -10.26 4.36
C ASN A 48 -9.95 -10.78 4.90
N SER A 49 -8.88 -10.54 4.16
CA SER A 49 -7.55 -11.03 4.50
C SER A 49 -6.46 -10.08 3.99
N VAL A 50 -5.33 -10.09 4.67
CA VAL A 50 -4.10 -9.44 4.20
C VAL A 50 -3.26 -10.49 3.47
N ILE A 51 -2.91 -10.18 2.23
CA ILE A 51 -1.96 -10.93 1.42
C ILE A 51 -0.59 -10.29 1.64
N ALA A 52 0.36 -11.05 2.17
CA ALA A 52 1.73 -10.62 2.40
C ALA A 52 2.68 -11.31 1.41
N LEU A 53 3.44 -10.53 0.64
CA LEU A 53 4.40 -10.98 -0.36
C LEU A 53 5.81 -10.57 0.05
N PRO A 54 6.76 -11.51 0.23
CA PRO A 54 8.11 -11.13 0.60
C PRO A 54 8.83 -10.48 -0.60
N ILE A 55 9.62 -9.45 -0.31
CA ILE A 55 10.48 -8.79 -1.29
C ILE A 55 11.88 -9.40 -1.17
N GLY A 56 12.39 -9.95 -2.27
CA GLY A 56 13.76 -10.44 -2.37
C GLY A 56 14.79 -9.31 -2.32
N VAL A 57 16.06 -9.66 -2.10
CA VAL A 57 17.17 -8.69 -2.15
C VAL A 57 17.34 -8.01 -3.51
N ASP A 58 16.78 -8.63 -4.55
CA ASP A 58 16.69 -8.12 -5.92
C ASP A 58 15.46 -7.22 -6.17
N GLY A 59 14.63 -7.00 -5.14
CA GLY A 59 13.39 -6.23 -5.21
C GLY A 59 12.20 -7.00 -5.75
N LEU A 60 12.37 -8.27 -6.14
CA LEU A 60 11.31 -9.06 -6.76
C LEU A 60 10.43 -9.73 -5.71
N LEU A 61 9.15 -9.88 -6.03
CA LEU A 61 8.16 -10.56 -5.22
C LEU A 61 8.28 -12.08 -5.37
N LYS A 62 7.93 -12.79 -4.30
CA LYS A 62 7.77 -14.25 -4.31
C LYS A 62 6.41 -14.62 -3.75
N ALA A 63 6.05 -15.89 -3.88
CA ALA A 63 4.87 -16.43 -3.22
C ALA A 63 4.95 -16.17 -1.72
N GLY A 64 3.82 -15.73 -1.15
CA GLY A 64 3.70 -15.40 0.25
C GLY A 64 2.47 -16.07 0.87
N GLN A 65 1.84 -15.41 1.84
CA GLN A 65 0.73 -15.99 2.60
C GLN A 65 -0.43 -15.02 2.82
N GLN A 66 -1.60 -15.57 3.13
CA GLN A 66 -2.78 -14.83 3.52
C GLN A 66 -2.99 -14.95 5.04
N THR A 67 -3.40 -13.86 5.67
CA THR A 67 -3.83 -13.84 7.08
C THR A 67 -5.18 -13.17 7.18
N ALA A 68 -6.18 -13.87 7.71
CA ALA A 68 -7.52 -13.32 7.87
C ALA A 68 -7.52 -12.10 8.79
N THR A 69 -8.32 -11.08 8.46
CA THR A 69 -8.49 -9.90 9.32
C THR A 69 -9.47 -10.15 10.48
N GLY A 70 -10.30 -11.18 10.37
CA GLY A 70 -11.44 -11.40 11.26
C GLY A 70 -12.67 -10.54 10.93
N GLY A 71 -12.54 -9.56 10.02
CA GLY A 71 -13.65 -8.72 9.54
C GLY A 71 -14.07 -9.05 8.11
N ALA A 72 -14.98 -8.23 7.58
CA ALA A 72 -15.54 -8.38 6.23
C ALA A 72 -15.16 -7.21 5.30
N GLY A 73 -14.82 -7.53 4.05
CA GLY A 73 -14.68 -6.57 2.96
C GLY A 73 -16.03 -6.14 2.42
N SER A 74 -16.04 -5.12 1.57
CA SER A 74 -17.26 -4.65 0.89
C SER A 74 -16.90 -3.83 -0.34
N ASN A 75 -17.92 -3.58 -1.17
CA ASN A 75 -17.82 -2.73 -2.34
C ASN A 75 -18.71 -1.51 -2.14
N SER A 76 -18.24 -0.34 -2.59
CA SER A 76 -19.07 0.83 -2.80
C SER A 76 -20.06 0.55 -3.95
N VAL A 77 -21.03 1.44 -4.12
CA VAL A 77 -21.90 1.43 -5.29
C VAL A 77 -21.26 2.30 -6.38
N ASP A 78 -21.09 1.76 -7.57
CA ASP A 78 -20.66 2.52 -8.73
C ASP A 78 -21.74 3.54 -9.13
N GLY A 79 -21.36 4.81 -9.22
CA GLY A 79 -22.27 5.91 -9.47
C GLY A 79 -22.93 5.88 -10.85
N SER A 80 -22.31 5.22 -11.83
CA SER A 80 -22.80 5.15 -13.21
C SER A 80 -23.71 3.95 -13.45
N THR A 81 -23.34 2.78 -12.92
CA THR A 81 -24.04 1.51 -13.15
C THR A 81 -25.00 1.13 -12.02
N ARG A 82 -24.86 1.77 -10.84
CA ARG A 82 -25.61 1.45 -9.61
C ARG A 82 -25.43 0.01 -9.12
N GLN A 83 -24.34 -0.64 -9.52
CA GLN A 83 -23.94 -1.98 -9.08
C GLN A 83 -22.76 -1.91 -8.10
N PRO A 84 -22.42 -3.02 -7.40
CA PRO A 84 -21.18 -3.09 -6.63
C PRO A 84 -19.96 -2.72 -7.49
N ALA A 85 -19.18 -1.74 -7.04
CA ALA A 85 -18.04 -1.19 -7.75
C ALA A 85 -16.89 -2.21 -7.84
N ALA A 86 -16.35 -2.39 -9.04
CA ALA A 86 -15.10 -3.10 -9.28
C ALA A 86 -14.52 -2.62 -10.63
N PRO A 87 -13.20 -2.48 -10.77
CA PRO A 87 -12.19 -2.98 -9.84
C PRO A 87 -11.61 -1.94 -8.85
N ASP A 88 -12.41 -0.94 -8.45
CA ASP A 88 -12.10 -0.01 -7.35
C ASP A 88 -13.22 -0.09 -6.29
N ALA A 89 -13.12 -1.08 -5.40
CA ALA A 89 -14.22 -1.44 -4.50
C ALA A 89 -14.37 -0.49 -3.30
N LEU A 90 -13.31 0.19 -2.85
CA LEU A 90 -13.36 1.11 -1.71
C LEU A 90 -13.19 2.58 -2.10
N VAL A 91 -12.99 2.87 -3.38
CA VAL A 91 -12.88 4.23 -3.96
C VAL A 91 -11.88 5.09 -3.20
N SER A 92 -10.75 4.50 -2.82
CA SER A 92 -9.77 5.09 -1.92
C SER A 92 -8.36 4.58 -2.18
N GLN A 93 -7.40 5.26 -1.54
CA GLN A 93 -6.04 4.79 -1.37
C GLN A 93 -5.78 4.46 0.12
N SER A 94 -4.86 3.53 0.36
CA SER A 94 -4.43 3.13 1.71
C SER A 94 -5.52 2.41 2.52
N ALA A 95 -6.18 1.42 1.92
CA ALA A 95 -7.06 0.49 2.66
C ALA A 95 -6.30 -0.32 3.75
N LEU A 96 -4.97 -0.35 3.67
CA LEU A 96 -4.10 -0.84 4.72
C LEU A 96 -2.82 0.02 4.79
N THR A 97 -2.17 0.03 5.95
CA THR A 97 -0.92 0.76 6.17
C THR A 97 -0.02 0.08 7.21
N VAL A 98 1.25 0.47 7.24
CA VAL A 98 2.27 -0.06 8.17
C VAL A 98 2.82 1.08 9.02
N ALA A 99 2.95 0.85 10.33
CA ALA A 99 3.65 1.72 11.26
C ALA A 99 4.59 0.87 12.14
N GLY A 100 5.89 0.94 11.86
CA GLY A 100 6.89 0.10 12.51
C GLY A 100 6.64 -1.38 12.16
N HIS A 101 6.39 -2.20 13.18
CA HIS A 101 6.05 -3.62 13.01
C HIS A 101 4.56 -3.89 13.23
N SER A 102 3.73 -2.87 13.09
CA SER A 102 2.27 -2.98 13.13
C SER A 102 1.71 -2.74 11.74
N LEU A 103 0.80 -3.61 11.31
CA LEU A 103 0.01 -3.42 10.09
C LEU A 103 -1.46 -3.20 10.48
N PHE A 104 -2.12 -2.30 9.79
CA PHE A 104 -3.52 -1.97 10.01
C PHE A 104 -4.31 -2.14 8.72
N ALA A 105 -5.45 -2.81 8.78
CA ALA A 105 -6.30 -3.07 7.63
C ALA A 105 -7.76 -2.73 7.95
N VAL A 106 -8.42 -2.00 7.04
CA VAL A 106 -9.85 -1.71 7.17
C VAL A 106 -10.70 -2.91 6.75
N ASN A 107 -11.89 -3.04 7.36
CA ASN A 107 -12.89 -4.03 7.01
C ASN A 107 -14.22 -3.32 6.73
N ALA A 108 -14.37 -2.82 5.50
CA ALA A 108 -15.49 -1.97 5.11
C ALA A 108 -16.88 -2.58 5.36
N GLY A 109 -17.02 -3.90 5.16
CA GLY A 109 -18.29 -4.60 5.32
C GLY A 109 -18.69 -4.90 6.76
N SER A 110 -17.77 -4.74 7.71
CA SER A 110 -18.03 -4.95 9.14
C SER A 110 -17.84 -3.70 9.99
N ASN A 111 -17.51 -2.55 9.38
CA ASN A 111 -17.18 -1.31 10.07
C ASN A 111 -16.12 -1.51 11.18
N THR A 112 -15.06 -2.26 10.86
CA THR A 112 -13.95 -2.50 11.80
C THR A 112 -12.59 -2.21 11.19
N ILE A 113 -11.59 -2.11 12.05
CA ILE A 113 -10.16 -2.11 11.71
C ILE A 113 -9.47 -3.25 12.45
N THR A 114 -8.56 -3.94 11.77
CA THR A 114 -7.73 -5.01 12.35
C THR A 114 -6.29 -4.55 12.44
N MET A 115 -5.64 -4.84 13.57
CA MET A 115 -4.19 -4.71 13.74
C MET A 115 -3.50 -6.07 13.68
N PHE A 116 -2.35 -6.10 13.02
CA PHE A 116 -1.44 -7.24 12.98
C PHE A 116 -0.07 -6.84 13.53
N LEU A 117 0.61 -7.75 14.23
CA LEU A 117 2.05 -7.69 14.40
C LEU A 117 2.73 -8.37 13.22
N ILE A 118 3.74 -7.69 12.70
CA ILE A 118 4.65 -8.20 11.68
C ILE A 118 5.83 -8.86 12.41
N ASP A 119 6.09 -10.14 12.15
CA ASP A 119 7.27 -10.80 12.70
C ASP A 119 8.55 -10.16 12.14
N LYS A 120 9.49 -9.83 13.04
CA LYS A 120 10.72 -9.10 12.69
C LYS A 120 11.71 -9.92 11.85
N LYS A 121 11.61 -11.25 11.91
CA LYS A 121 12.47 -12.19 11.19
C LYS A 121 11.80 -12.74 9.93
N ASP A 122 10.49 -12.64 9.85
CA ASP A 122 9.71 -13.13 8.72
C ASP A 122 8.49 -12.22 8.48
N PRO A 123 8.64 -11.15 7.68
CA PRO A 123 7.65 -10.09 7.56
C PRO A 123 6.34 -10.55 6.91
N ILE A 124 6.29 -11.76 6.34
CA ILE A 124 5.03 -12.31 5.83
C ILE A 124 4.23 -13.05 6.90
N LYS A 125 4.84 -13.36 8.07
CA LYS A 125 4.13 -13.91 9.23
C LYS A 125 3.46 -12.80 10.01
N LEU A 126 2.15 -12.67 9.78
CA LEU A 126 1.29 -11.73 10.48
C LEU A 126 0.55 -12.42 11.62
N GLN A 127 0.51 -11.77 12.78
CA GLN A 127 -0.32 -12.18 13.92
C GLN A 127 -1.39 -11.13 14.17
N VAL A 128 -2.66 -11.50 14.07
CA VAL A 128 -3.78 -10.63 14.47
C VAL A 128 -3.68 -10.31 15.97
N VAL A 129 -3.87 -9.05 16.34
CA VAL A 129 -3.79 -8.58 17.73
C VAL A 129 -5.17 -8.16 18.22
N GLY A 130 -5.72 -8.94 19.16
CA GLY A 130 -7.08 -8.73 19.65
C GLY A 130 -8.15 -9.02 18.60
N GLU A 131 -9.37 -8.58 18.88
CA GLU A 131 -10.49 -8.65 17.94
C GLU A 131 -10.53 -7.40 17.05
N PRO A 132 -11.14 -7.47 15.84
CA PRO A 132 -11.37 -6.28 15.03
C PRO A 132 -12.09 -5.18 15.81
N VAL A 133 -11.52 -3.97 15.81
CA VAL A 133 -12.04 -2.84 16.58
C VAL A 133 -13.08 -2.08 15.75
N ALA A 134 -14.26 -1.87 16.33
CA ALA A 134 -15.32 -1.10 15.69
C ALA A 134 -14.90 0.35 15.46
N VAL A 135 -15.21 0.87 14.27
CA VAL A 135 -15.00 2.28 13.94
C VAL A 135 -16.30 3.06 14.16
N PRO A 136 -16.26 4.31 14.68
CA PRO A 136 -17.47 5.13 14.88
C PRO A 136 -18.19 5.55 13.58
N GLY A 137 -17.52 5.47 12.43
CA GLY A 137 -18.12 5.76 11.13
C GLY A 137 -18.46 4.48 10.35
N GLU A 138 -19.07 4.66 9.18
CA GLU A 138 -19.52 3.55 8.33
C GLU A 138 -18.70 3.44 7.05
N PHE A 139 -18.46 2.22 6.59
CA PHE A 139 -17.65 1.92 5.41
C PHE A 139 -16.22 2.50 5.52
N PRO A 140 -15.39 2.01 6.48
CA PRO A 140 -13.99 2.39 6.57
C PRO A 140 -13.25 1.98 5.31
N ASN A 141 -12.70 2.95 4.59
CA ASN A 141 -12.08 2.74 3.29
C ASN A 141 -10.60 3.15 3.24
N THR A 142 -10.09 3.85 4.25
CA THR A 142 -8.67 4.26 4.28
C THR A 142 -8.16 4.33 5.73
N VAL A 143 -6.87 4.06 5.92
CA VAL A 143 -6.21 4.07 7.23
C VAL A 143 -4.82 4.70 7.15
N ALA A 144 -4.49 5.49 8.18
CA ALA A 144 -3.18 6.06 8.44
C ALA A 144 -2.70 5.63 9.82
N ALA A 145 -1.40 5.43 9.98
CA ALA A 145 -0.80 5.14 11.27
C ALA A 145 0.51 5.91 11.45
N SER A 146 0.70 6.47 12.64
CA SER A 146 1.89 7.20 13.03
C SER A 146 2.67 6.37 14.05
N SER A 147 3.86 5.91 13.64
CA SER A 147 4.78 5.25 14.57
C SER A 147 5.32 6.22 15.62
N LYS A 148 5.52 7.49 15.23
CA LYS A 148 6.04 8.55 16.11
C LYS A 148 5.08 8.83 17.26
N ASN A 149 3.78 8.88 16.98
CA ASN A 149 2.76 9.25 17.96
C ASN A 149 2.00 8.03 18.53
N SER A 150 2.21 6.83 17.99
CA SER A 150 1.45 5.61 18.34
C SER A 150 -0.06 5.79 18.17
N ILE A 151 -0.47 6.44 17.06
CA ILE A 151 -1.88 6.69 16.71
C ILE A 151 -2.20 6.02 15.38
N VAL A 152 -3.37 5.38 15.29
CA VAL A 152 -3.99 4.94 14.04
C VAL A 152 -5.26 5.75 13.81
N CYS A 153 -5.51 6.17 12.57
CA CYS A 153 -6.69 6.95 12.17
C CYS A 153 -7.34 6.31 10.95
N VAL A 154 -8.67 6.22 10.98
CA VAL A 154 -9.49 5.55 9.96
C VAL A 154 -10.44 6.56 9.34
N GLY A 155 -10.41 6.66 8.02
CA GLY A 155 -11.37 7.43 7.23
C GLY A 155 -12.53 6.55 6.77
N THR A 156 -13.74 7.09 6.84
CA THR A 156 -15.00 6.41 6.53
C THR A 156 -15.82 7.21 5.52
N SER A 157 -16.49 6.53 4.58
CA SER A 157 -17.22 7.18 3.47
C SER A 157 -18.73 6.94 3.44
N GLY A 158 -19.27 6.07 4.29
CA GLY A 158 -20.68 5.71 4.30
C GLY A 158 -21.61 6.85 4.76
N ALA A 159 -22.84 6.51 5.14
CA ALA A 159 -23.81 7.46 5.70
C ALA A 159 -23.26 8.21 6.92
N VAL A 160 -22.37 7.58 7.68
CA VAL A 160 -21.58 8.19 8.75
C VAL A 160 -20.12 8.34 8.30
N ALA A 161 -19.84 9.41 7.55
CA ALA A 161 -18.51 9.71 7.01
C ALA A 161 -17.69 10.61 7.94
N GLY A 162 -16.38 10.40 7.98
CA GLY A 162 -15.48 11.16 8.84
C GLY A 162 -14.15 10.48 9.09
N VAL A 163 -13.45 10.94 10.13
CA VAL A 163 -12.19 10.36 10.61
C VAL A 163 -12.23 10.14 12.11
N ALA A 164 -11.92 8.92 12.55
CA ALA A 164 -11.73 8.59 13.96
C ALA A 164 -10.34 8.00 14.18
N CYS A 165 -9.75 8.25 15.35
CA CYS A 165 -8.40 7.82 15.70
C CYS A 165 -8.38 7.07 17.02
N ALA A 166 -7.39 6.20 17.20
CA ALA A 166 -7.13 5.51 18.45
C ALA A 166 -5.62 5.44 18.71
N PRO A 167 -5.19 5.42 19.99
CA PRO A 167 -3.83 4.99 20.30
C PRO A 167 -3.68 3.50 19.96
N PHE A 168 -2.47 3.07 19.62
CA PHE A 168 -2.17 1.64 19.48
C PHE A 168 -0.87 1.29 20.22
N THR A 169 -0.79 0.03 20.65
CA THR A 169 0.43 -0.55 21.23
C THR A 169 0.64 -1.94 20.65
N LYS A 170 1.72 -2.63 21.05
CA LYS A 170 1.91 -4.04 20.71
C LYS A 170 0.76 -4.96 21.18
N ASN A 171 -0.09 -4.49 22.11
CA ASN A 171 -1.23 -5.25 22.64
C ASN A 171 -2.53 -4.99 21.88
N GLY A 172 -2.53 -4.11 20.87
CA GLY A 172 -3.69 -3.84 20.02
C GLY A 172 -4.04 -2.35 19.93
N ILE A 173 -5.16 -2.09 19.26
CA ILE A 173 -5.76 -0.76 19.11
C ILE A 173 -6.58 -0.45 20.37
N GLY A 174 -6.44 0.75 20.91
CA GLY A 174 -7.26 1.25 22.02
C GLY A 174 -8.68 1.62 21.57
N ALA A 175 -9.42 2.29 22.46
CA ALA A 175 -10.73 2.84 22.08
C ALA A 175 -10.58 3.92 21.00
N MET A 176 -11.46 3.90 20.01
CA MET A 176 -11.60 4.99 19.05
C MET A 176 -12.12 6.24 19.74
N ASP A 177 -11.57 7.39 19.35
CA ASP A 177 -12.04 8.69 19.76
C ASP A 177 -13.31 9.12 19.00
N ASN A 178 -13.77 10.33 19.27
CA ASN A 178 -14.93 10.88 18.59
C ASN A 178 -14.65 11.07 17.10
N LEU A 179 -15.67 10.77 16.29
CA LEU A 179 -15.64 11.00 14.86
C LEU A 179 -15.49 12.49 14.55
N ARG A 180 -14.58 12.83 13.65
CA ARG A 180 -14.47 14.12 12.96
C ARG A 180 -15.35 14.04 11.71
N PRO A 181 -16.59 14.56 11.73
CA PRO A 181 -17.58 14.24 10.71
C PRO A 181 -17.33 14.99 9.40
N PHE A 182 -17.67 14.33 8.29
CA PHE A 182 -17.81 14.96 6.98
C PHE A 182 -19.26 14.83 6.52
N ASP A 183 -19.95 15.95 6.31
CA ASP A 183 -21.32 15.98 5.78
C ASP A 183 -21.32 15.72 4.26
N LEU A 184 -21.08 14.47 3.88
CA LEU A 184 -21.05 14.04 2.47
C LEU A 184 -22.43 13.62 1.95
N LYS A 185 -23.43 13.46 2.83
CA LYS A 185 -24.80 13.00 2.47
C LYS A 185 -24.80 11.69 1.68
N GLN A 186 -23.93 10.76 2.08
CA GLN A 186 -23.76 9.45 1.43
C GLN A 186 -24.73 8.40 1.98
N THR A 187 -24.77 7.25 1.31
CA THR A 187 -25.41 6.01 1.81
C THR A 187 -24.35 5.04 2.33
N THR A 188 -24.77 3.92 2.91
CA THR A 188 -23.89 2.78 3.20
C THR A 188 -24.42 1.53 2.51
N PRO A 189 -23.68 0.95 1.55
CA PRO A 189 -22.39 1.40 1.01
C PRO A 189 -22.47 2.78 0.32
N PRO A 190 -21.36 3.54 0.25
CA PRO A 190 -21.33 4.84 -0.41
C PRO A 190 -21.46 4.71 -1.92
N VAL A 191 -21.96 5.76 -2.56
CA VAL A 191 -22.02 5.87 -4.02
C VAL A 191 -20.80 6.67 -4.47
N GLY A 192 -19.92 6.03 -5.24
CA GLY A 192 -18.65 6.61 -5.67
C GLY A 192 -18.41 6.53 -7.18
N PRO A 193 -17.21 6.94 -7.65
CA PRO A 193 -16.09 7.36 -6.82
C PRO A 193 -16.25 8.76 -6.23
N THR A 194 -16.99 9.69 -6.86
CA THR A 194 -17.11 11.08 -6.40
C THR A 194 -17.76 11.21 -5.01
N ASN A 195 -17.54 12.35 -4.34
CA ASN A 195 -18.17 12.68 -3.06
C ASN A 195 -17.91 11.65 -1.93
N THR A 196 -16.70 11.10 -1.85
CA THR A 196 -16.27 10.14 -0.82
C THR A 196 -14.90 10.52 -0.25
N VAL A 197 -14.57 9.98 0.93
CA VAL A 197 -13.21 10.12 1.51
C VAL A 197 -12.24 9.29 0.67
N SER A 198 -11.15 9.92 0.23
CA SER A 198 -10.17 9.29 -0.67
C SER A 198 -9.01 8.67 0.07
N GLN A 199 -8.42 9.40 1.01
CA GLN A 199 -7.27 8.94 1.74
C GLN A 199 -7.11 9.72 3.03
N VAL A 200 -6.79 9.02 4.12
CA VAL A 200 -6.23 9.60 5.33
C VAL A 200 -4.74 9.26 5.38
N PHE A 201 -3.88 10.23 5.71
CA PHE A 201 -2.43 10.03 5.78
C PHE A 201 -1.76 11.09 6.66
N PHE A 202 -0.62 10.77 7.26
CA PHE A 202 0.16 11.74 8.03
C PHE A 202 1.10 12.54 7.12
N SER A 203 1.39 13.78 7.52
CA SER A 203 2.55 14.53 7.01
C SER A 203 3.86 13.76 7.26
N ASP A 204 4.92 14.11 6.52
CA ASP A 204 6.23 13.46 6.64
C ASP A 204 6.78 13.52 8.09
N ASP A 205 6.61 14.67 8.75
CA ASP A 205 6.99 14.88 10.15
C ASP A 205 6.00 14.28 11.17
N GLN A 206 4.87 13.76 10.70
CA GLN A 206 3.75 13.20 11.45
C GLN A 206 3.12 14.17 12.47
N ASN A 207 3.23 15.48 12.23
CA ASN A 207 2.61 16.51 13.07
C ASN A 207 1.22 16.94 12.55
N THR A 208 0.84 16.51 11.35
CA THR A 208 -0.48 16.78 10.75
C THR A 208 -1.06 15.49 10.20
N LEU A 209 -2.35 15.26 10.46
CA LEU A 209 -3.14 14.26 9.75
C LEU A 209 -3.88 14.95 8.61
N PHE A 210 -3.65 14.50 7.39
CA PHE A 210 -4.35 14.96 6.21
C PHE A 210 -5.49 14.00 5.85
N THR A 211 -6.54 14.55 5.26
CA THR A 211 -7.59 13.77 4.62
C THR A 211 -8.01 14.44 3.32
N THR A 212 -7.94 13.70 2.21
CA THR A 212 -8.49 14.14 0.93
C THR A 212 -9.90 13.62 0.75
N VAL A 213 -10.79 14.49 0.26
CA VAL A 213 -12.17 14.16 -0.06
C VAL A 213 -12.46 14.58 -1.50
N LYS A 214 -13.01 13.64 -2.28
CA LYS A 214 -13.41 13.89 -3.67
C LYS A 214 -14.61 14.83 -3.73
N GLY A 215 -14.58 15.76 -4.68
CA GLY A 215 -15.76 16.50 -5.11
C GLY A 215 -16.67 15.66 -6.02
N ASP A 216 -17.72 16.31 -6.49
CA ASP A 216 -18.59 15.87 -7.58
C ASP A 216 -18.88 17.10 -8.47
N PRO A 217 -18.04 17.36 -9.50
CA PRO A 217 -18.19 18.51 -10.38
C PRO A 217 -19.55 18.56 -11.08
N THR A 218 -20.17 17.40 -11.32
CA THR A 218 -21.51 17.31 -11.95
C THR A 218 -22.62 17.88 -11.07
N LYS A 219 -22.36 18.01 -9.76
CA LYS A 219 -23.26 18.59 -8.76
C LYS A 219 -22.75 19.90 -8.17
N ASN A 220 -21.77 20.54 -8.82
CA ASN A 220 -21.13 21.76 -8.34
C ASN A 220 -20.57 21.61 -6.91
N ASN A 221 -20.01 20.44 -6.61
CA ASN A 221 -19.36 20.14 -5.34
C ASN A 221 -17.85 19.97 -5.58
N THR A 222 -17.04 20.84 -4.99
CA THR A 222 -15.58 20.76 -5.09
C THR A 222 -15.02 19.95 -3.94
N GLY A 223 -14.05 19.08 -4.22
CA GLY A 223 -13.33 18.34 -3.19
C GLY A 223 -12.55 19.24 -2.26
N PHE A 224 -12.02 18.65 -1.19
CA PHE A 224 -11.25 19.40 -0.20
C PHE A 224 -10.14 18.55 0.42
N LEU A 225 -9.15 19.25 0.97
CA LEU A 225 -8.18 18.73 1.92
C LEU A 225 -8.58 19.19 3.33
N SER A 226 -8.63 18.26 4.27
CA SER A 226 -8.72 18.54 5.70
C SER A 226 -7.38 18.30 6.36
N SER A 227 -6.90 19.27 7.13
CA SER A 227 -5.66 19.22 7.90
C SER A 227 -5.97 19.25 9.39
N PHE A 228 -5.64 18.19 10.12
CA PHE A 228 -5.82 18.11 11.57
C PHE A 228 -4.47 18.14 12.27
N ALA A 229 -4.29 19.05 13.23
CA ALA A 229 -3.07 19.09 14.03
C ALA A 229 -2.94 17.83 14.90
N VAL A 230 -1.74 17.26 14.96
CA VAL A 230 -1.38 16.17 15.86
C VAL A 230 -0.67 16.76 17.07
N GLN A 231 -1.26 16.58 18.24
CA GLN A 231 -0.67 16.98 19.51
C GLN A 231 0.18 15.82 20.01
N ALA A 232 1.50 16.00 19.98
CA ALA A 232 2.43 14.97 20.46
C ALA A 232 2.24 14.69 21.95
N SER A 233 2.65 13.48 22.37
CA SER A 233 2.72 13.15 23.80
C SER A 233 3.75 14.05 24.48
N ASN A 234 3.31 14.81 25.49
CA ASN A 234 4.20 15.64 26.30
C ASN A 234 4.82 14.79 27.42
N ALA A 235 6.03 15.15 27.87
CA ALA A 235 6.76 14.51 28.97
C ALA A 235 5.99 14.45 30.31
N GLY A 236 4.81 15.09 30.40
CA GLY A 236 3.88 15.03 31.53
C GLY A 236 2.81 13.92 31.47
N GLY A 237 2.84 13.02 30.48
CA GLY A 237 2.08 11.76 30.51
C GLY A 237 0.77 11.69 29.71
N CYS A 238 0.38 12.73 28.95
CA CYS A 238 -0.75 12.62 28.03
C CYS A 238 -0.36 11.84 26.78
N ALA A 239 -1.18 10.88 26.36
CA ALA A 239 -1.04 10.22 25.07
C ALA A 239 -1.19 11.25 23.94
N ALA A 240 -0.52 11.01 22.81
CA ALA A 240 -0.68 11.85 21.64
C ALA A 240 -2.14 11.81 21.14
N SER A 241 -2.62 12.89 20.54
CA SER A 241 -3.99 13.00 20.03
C SER A 241 -4.04 13.76 18.71
N VAL A 242 -5.17 13.65 18.00
CA VAL A 242 -5.44 14.41 16.78
C VAL A 242 -6.57 15.39 17.07
N SER A 243 -6.43 16.64 16.63
CA SER A 243 -7.46 17.69 16.78
C SER A 243 -8.83 17.21 16.29
N GLN A 244 -9.89 17.63 16.97
CA GLN A 244 -11.28 17.37 16.56
C GLN A 244 -11.73 18.33 15.44
N GLU A 245 -11.10 19.50 15.34
CA GLU A 245 -11.35 20.49 14.29
C GLU A 245 -10.28 20.39 13.20
N ASP A 246 -10.70 20.39 11.93
CA ASP A 246 -9.82 20.53 10.77
C ASP A 246 -9.68 21.98 10.32
N ARG A 247 -8.54 22.26 9.69
CA ARG A 247 -8.49 23.28 8.65
C ARG A 247 -8.89 22.66 7.33
N ARG A 248 -10.06 23.03 6.81
CA ARG A 248 -10.54 22.61 5.49
C ARG A 248 -10.15 23.61 4.42
N THR A 249 -9.66 23.12 3.28
CA THR A 249 -9.36 23.95 2.12
C THR A 249 -9.71 23.23 0.82
N SER A 250 -10.30 23.96 -0.13
CA SER A 250 -10.51 23.52 -1.51
C SER A 250 -9.58 24.34 -2.41
N PRO A 251 -8.34 23.87 -2.68
CA PRO A 251 -7.40 24.62 -3.50
C PRO A 251 -7.98 24.91 -4.88
N GLU A 252 -7.88 26.16 -5.32
CA GLU A 252 -8.36 26.57 -6.64
C GLU A 252 -7.70 25.74 -7.75
N GLY A 253 -8.50 25.29 -8.73
CA GLY A 253 -8.04 24.45 -9.82
C GLY A 253 -8.01 22.95 -9.52
N THR A 254 -8.49 22.52 -8.35
CA THR A 254 -8.73 21.12 -7.99
C THR A 254 -10.22 20.81 -7.91
N ALA A 255 -10.58 19.52 -7.97
CA ALA A 255 -11.96 19.05 -8.00
C ALA A 255 -12.12 17.65 -7.37
N VAL A 256 -11.38 16.65 -7.82
CA VAL A 256 -11.61 15.23 -7.51
C VAL A 256 -10.35 14.62 -6.88
N LEU A 257 -9.90 15.22 -5.77
CA LEU A 257 -8.71 14.80 -5.02
C LEU A 257 -8.79 13.33 -4.58
N PHE A 258 -7.84 12.50 -5.01
CA PHE A 258 -7.80 11.06 -4.69
C PHE A 258 -6.55 10.72 -3.87
N GLY A 259 -5.62 10.02 -4.49
CA GLY A 259 -4.46 9.38 -3.89
C GLY A 259 -3.37 10.40 -3.69
N SER A 260 -2.72 10.32 -2.53
CA SER A 260 -1.84 11.36 -2.04
C SER A 260 -0.63 10.76 -1.35
N SER A 261 0.46 11.52 -1.38
CA SER A 261 1.68 11.23 -0.66
C SER A 261 2.25 12.54 -0.12
N ALA A 262 2.69 12.55 1.14
CA ALA A 262 3.57 13.60 1.62
C ALA A 262 4.85 13.61 0.76
N ILE A 263 5.37 14.80 0.48
CA ILE A 263 6.66 14.96 -0.21
C ILE A 263 7.74 15.02 0.87
N PRO A 264 8.68 14.04 0.91
CA PRO A 264 9.67 13.94 1.98
C PRO A 264 10.48 15.22 2.18
N GLY A 265 10.66 15.61 3.44
CA GLY A 265 11.43 16.79 3.82
C GLY A 265 10.74 18.13 3.56
N THR A 266 9.44 18.13 3.21
CA THR A 266 8.66 19.35 2.97
C THR A 266 7.29 19.28 3.66
N THR A 267 6.54 20.38 3.63
CA THR A 267 5.12 20.41 4.01
C THR A 267 4.19 20.23 2.81
N ASP A 268 4.75 20.09 1.62
CA ASP A 268 3.98 19.93 0.39
C ASP A 268 3.48 18.49 0.28
N ILE A 269 2.35 18.32 -0.42
CA ILE A 269 1.79 17.02 -0.73
C ILE A 269 1.67 16.88 -2.25
N PHE A 270 1.99 15.68 -2.75
CA PHE A 270 1.60 15.28 -4.08
C PHE A 270 0.24 14.62 -4.00
N VAL A 271 -0.70 15.02 -4.85
CA VAL A 271 -2.07 14.50 -4.88
C VAL A 271 -2.50 14.29 -6.32
N THR A 272 -3.20 13.20 -6.61
CA THR A 272 -3.91 13.01 -7.87
C THR A 272 -5.27 13.67 -7.81
N ASP A 273 -5.71 14.15 -8.97
CA ASP A 273 -7.06 14.66 -9.18
C ASP A 273 -7.62 13.97 -10.41
N ALA A 274 -8.64 13.13 -10.22
CA ALA A 274 -9.19 12.30 -11.29
C ALA A 274 -9.86 13.12 -12.41
N SER A 275 -10.01 14.44 -12.25
CA SER A 275 -10.48 15.33 -13.32
C SER A 275 -9.39 15.76 -14.31
N PHE A 276 -8.10 15.64 -13.97
CA PHE A 276 -7.03 16.08 -14.87
C PHE A 276 -5.67 15.38 -14.72
N GLY A 277 -5.35 14.67 -13.63
CA GLY A 277 -4.05 14.00 -13.46
C GLY A 277 -3.46 14.16 -12.07
N GLY A 278 -2.40 14.98 -11.94
CA GLY A 278 -1.64 15.15 -10.70
C GLY A 278 -1.38 16.61 -10.34
N ALA A 279 -1.27 16.90 -9.05
CA ALA A 279 -1.02 18.23 -8.52
C ALA A 279 -0.06 18.19 -7.33
N VAL A 280 0.64 19.31 -7.12
CA VAL A 280 1.39 19.59 -5.89
C VAL A 280 0.63 20.66 -5.13
N LEU A 281 0.25 20.36 -3.90
CA LEU A 281 -0.33 21.34 -2.98
C LEU A 281 0.73 21.74 -1.97
N SER A 282 0.91 23.05 -1.80
CA SER A 282 1.70 23.56 -0.69
C SER A 282 0.80 23.75 0.52
N VAL A 283 1.22 23.21 1.66
CA VAL A 283 0.48 23.34 2.93
C VAL A 283 1.28 24.24 3.87
N ASP A 284 0.65 25.32 4.32
CA ASP A 284 1.23 26.20 5.34
C ASP A 284 1.27 25.49 6.69
N ALA A 285 2.47 25.31 7.24
CA ALA A 285 2.69 24.54 8.47
C ALA A 285 1.95 25.08 9.70
N LYS A 286 1.65 26.39 9.72
CA LYS A 286 1.04 27.05 10.89
C LYS A 286 -0.48 27.00 10.84
N SER A 287 -1.05 27.32 9.69
CA SER A 287 -2.49 27.44 9.50
C SER A 287 -3.15 26.17 8.95
N GLY A 288 -2.37 25.26 8.36
CA GLY A 288 -2.89 24.05 7.69
C GLY A 288 -3.60 24.33 6.37
N ASN A 289 -3.54 25.57 5.86
CA ASN A 289 -4.10 25.96 4.56
C ASN A 289 -3.32 25.33 3.42
N ALA A 290 -4.04 24.79 2.43
CA ALA A 290 -3.44 24.27 1.22
C ALA A 290 -3.70 25.17 0.01
N THR A 291 -2.68 25.39 -0.82
CA THR A 291 -2.79 26.11 -2.09
C THR A 291 -2.16 25.30 -3.22
N LEU A 292 -2.71 25.41 -4.43
CA LEU A 292 -2.15 24.75 -5.59
C LEU A 292 -0.80 25.39 -5.95
N LYS A 293 0.27 24.57 -5.98
CA LYS A 293 1.62 24.98 -6.39
C LYS A 293 1.88 24.69 -7.87
N GLY A 294 1.36 23.57 -8.37
CA GLY A 294 1.46 23.17 -9.76
C GLY A 294 0.53 21.99 -10.07
N LYS A 295 0.20 21.80 -11.34
CA LYS A 295 -0.59 20.67 -11.82
C LYS A 295 -0.07 20.17 -13.16
N GLY A 296 -0.12 18.86 -13.35
CA GLY A 296 0.17 18.16 -14.60
C GLY A 296 -1.08 17.48 -15.14
N LEU A 297 -1.35 17.71 -16.43
CA LEU A 297 -2.48 17.11 -17.13
C LEU A 297 -2.03 15.78 -17.72
N VAL A 298 -2.65 14.68 -17.30
CA VAL A 298 -2.37 13.35 -17.82
C VAL A 298 -3.30 13.08 -18.99
N ASP A 299 -2.75 13.22 -20.20
CA ASP A 299 -3.49 13.02 -21.44
C ASP A 299 -3.99 11.58 -21.59
N GLY A 300 -5.24 11.43 -22.02
CA GLY A 300 -5.85 10.12 -22.28
C GLY A 300 -6.16 9.30 -21.03
N GLN A 301 -6.12 9.87 -19.83
CA GLN A 301 -6.54 9.19 -18.60
C GLN A 301 -7.98 8.68 -18.69
N ALA A 302 -8.27 7.58 -18.01
CA ALA A 302 -9.64 7.18 -17.69
C ALA A 302 -10.01 7.70 -16.30
N ALA A 303 -9.15 7.46 -15.31
CA ALA A 303 -9.20 8.05 -13.98
C ALA A 303 -7.83 7.87 -13.29
N THR A 304 -6.97 8.88 -13.35
CA THR A 304 -5.68 8.86 -12.63
C THR A 304 -5.93 9.11 -11.15
N CYS A 305 -5.74 8.08 -10.32
CA CYS A 305 -6.28 8.07 -8.96
C CYS A 305 -5.25 7.75 -7.87
N TRP A 306 -4.29 6.84 -8.07
CA TRP A 306 -3.36 6.47 -7.00
C TRP A 306 -1.99 7.11 -7.19
N ALA A 307 -1.29 7.36 -6.09
CA ALA A 307 0.03 7.99 -6.09
C ALA A 307 0.99 7.40 -5.05
N THR A 308 2.28 7.38 -5.39
CA THR A 308 3.40 7.20 -4.44
C THR A 308 4.56 8.11 -4.82
N VAL A 309 5.36 8.54 -3.85
CA VAL A 309 6.66 9.17 -4.11
C VAL A 309 7.76 8.12 -4.04
N SER A 310 8.64 8.11 -5.04
CA SER A 310 9.77 7.19 -5.13
C SER A 310 10.99 7.77 -4.42
N PRO A 311 11.54 7.10 -3.38
CA PRO A 311 12.74 7.58 -2.71
C PRO A 311 13.99 7.51 -3.61
N ALA A 312 13.98 6.65 -4.64
CA ALA A 312 15.10 6.48 -5.55
C ALA A 312 15.23 7.56 -6.62
N THR A 313 14.14 8.25 -6.95
CA THR A 313 14.09 9.28 -8.01
C THR A 313 13.66 10.65 -7.48
N GLY A 314 13.03 10.72 -6.29
CA GLY A 314 12.46 11.96 -5.75
C GLY A 314 11.20 12.43 -6.47
N THR A 315 10.64 11.59 -7.34
CA THR A 315 9.49 11.89 -8.21
C THR A 315 8.26 11.12 -7.75
N ALA A 316 7.08 11.59 -8.15
CA ALA A 316 5.82 10.89 -7.94
C ALA A 316 5.57 9.92 -9.09
N PHE A 317 4.95 8.79 -8.78
CA PHE A 317 4.38 7.86 -9.76
C PHE A 317 2.89 7.77 -9.51
N VAL A 318 2.11 7.79 -10.59
CA VAL A 318 0.65 7.69 -10.53
C VAL A 318 0.12 6.58 -11.42
N THR A 319 -1.03 6.01 -11.04
CA THR A 319 -1.73 4.97 -11.79
C THR A 319 -3.17 5.33 -12.08
N ASP A 320 -3.73 4.60 -13.03
CA ASP A 320 -5.08 4.77 -13.53
C ASP A 320 -5.75 3.40 -13.67
N VAL A 321 -6.98 3.29 -13.17
CA VAL A 321 -7.74 2.02 -13.14
C VAL A 321 -8.05 1.49 -14.55
N GLY A 322 -8.11 2.36 -15.55
CA GLY A 322 -8.43 2.02 -16.93
C GLY A 322 -7.27 2.22 -17.91
N ARG A 323 -6.05 2.48 -17.43
CA ARG A 323 -4.84 2.58 -18.26
C ARG A 323 -3.69 1.83 -17.63
N ASN A 324 -3.14 0.88 -18.37
CA ASN A 324 -2.02 0.06 -17.92
C ASN A 324 -0.67 0.73 -18.23
N ARG A 325 -0.35 1.77 -17.46
CA ARG A 325 0.91 2.51 -17.50
C ARG A 325 1.21 3.13 -16.14
N LEU A 326 2.48 3.46 -15.90
CA LEU A 326 2.87 4.38 -14.84
C LEU A 326 3.23 5.74 -15.46
N VAL A 327 2.73 6.82 -14.86
CA VAL A 327 3.15 8.18 -15.21
C VAL A 327 4.03 8.70 -14.09
N GLU A 328 5.26 9.09 -14.42
CA GLU A 328 6.17 9.74 -13.48
C GLU A 328 6.01 11.26 -13.58
N MET A 329 5.86 11.91 -12.44
CA MET A 329 5.59 13.34 -12.33
C MET A 329 6.55 13.99 -11.33
N SER A 330 6.91 15.24 -11.60
CA SER A 330 7.71 16.08 -10.72
C SER A 330 6.98 16.34 -9.41
N THR A 331 7.67 16.20 -8.28
CA THR A 331 7.15 16.59 -6.95
C THR A 331 7.21 18.09 -6.71
N ALA A 332 7.83 18.87 -7.60
CA ALA A 332 7.89 20.33 -7.47
C ALA A 332 6.62 21.02 -8.00
N ASP A 333 6.08 20.52 -9.11
CA ASP A 333 5.05 21.20 -9.91
C ASP A 333 4.09 20.25 -10.63
N ALA A 334 4.22 18.93 -10.44
CA ALA A 334 3.46 17.87 -11.12
C ALA A 334 3.66 17.80 -12.65
N ASN A 335 4.70 18.41 -13.21
CA ASN A 335 5.03 18.21 -14.63
C ASN A 335 5.34 16.73 -14.93
N ILE A 336 4.84 16.22 -16.05
CA ILE A 336 5.12 14.85 -16.50
C ILE A 336 6.58 14.73 -16.90
N ILE A 337 7.28 13.75 -16.35
CA ILE A 337 8.69 13.46 -16.62
C ILE A 337 8.82 12.30 -17.61
N SER A 338 8.09 11.22 -17.37
CA SER A 338 8.11 10.04 -18.23
C SER A 338 6.85 9.21 -18.08
N GLU A 339 6.59 8.37 -19.07
CA GLU A 339 5.57 7.32 -18.99
C GLU A 339 6.21 5.95 -19.23
N ILE A 340 5.72 4.95 -18.50
CA ILE A 340 6.15 3.56 -18.62
C ILE A 340 4.92 2.77 -19.08
N ASP A 341 4.90 2.39 -20.36
CA ASP A 341 3.87 1.53 -20.91
C ASP A 341 4.00 0.10 -20.37
N LEU A 342 2.90 -0.43 -19.84
CA LEU A 342 2.80 -1.76 -19.25
C LEU A 342 1.79 -2.64 -19.99
N SER A 343 1.17 -2.13 -21.06
CA SER A 343 0.10 -2.78 -21.83
C SER A 343 0.44 -4.21 -22.29
N ALA A 344 1.72 -4.50 -22.54
CA ALA A 344 2.20 -5.81 -22.96
C ALA A 344 1.96 -6.92 -21.92
N ASN A 345 1.74 -6.60 -20.64
CA ASN A 345 1.44 -7.60 -19.60
C ASN A 345 -0.04 -8.01 -19.57
N GLY A 346 -0.92 -7.30 -20.29
CA GLY A 346 -2.33 -7.63 -20.43
C GLY A 346 -3.26 -7.14 -19.31
N ASP A 347 -2.74 -6.43 -18.29
CA ASP A 347 -3.57 -5.89 -17.22
C ASP A 347 -4.52 -4.79 -17.75
N PRO A 348 -5.76 -4.70 -17.24
CA PRO A 348 -6.73 -3.69 -17.68
C PRO A 348 -6.37 -2.26 -17.23
N GLY A 349 -5.58 -2.15 -16.16
CA GLY A 349 -5.19 -0.92 -15.50
C GLY A 349 -4.67 -1.22 -14.09
N LEU A 350 -4.27 -0.16 -13.38
CA LEU A 350 -3.53 -0.27 -12.14
C LEU A 350 -4.18 0.58 -11.04
N ILE A 351 -4.40 -0.04 -9.89
CA ILE A 351 -4.84 0.62 -8.66
C ILE A 351 -3.76 0.42 -7.60
N ASP A 352 -3.65 1.32 -6.64
CA ASP A 352 -2.71 1.25 -5.51
C ASP A 352 -1.24 0.99 -5.87
N LEU A 353 -0.35 1.79 -5.31
CA LEU A 353 1.08 1.60 -5.50
C LEU A 353 1.89 2.06 -4.30
N ARG A 354 3.06 1.43 -4.16
CA ARG A 354 4.08 1.82 -3.19
C ARG A 354 5.46 1.73 -3.82
N ALA A 355 6.31 2.67 -3.43
CA ALA A 355 7.72 2.63 -3.74
C ALA A 355 8.51 2.04 -2.55
N SER A 356 9.49 1.18 -2.84
CA SER A 356 10.49 0.75 -1.85
C SER A 356 11.84 0.55 -2.53
N GLY A 357 12.87 1.20 -2.00
CA GLY A 357 14.17 1.29 -2.66
C GLY A 357 14.03 1.90 -4.05
N GLN A 358 14.49 1.18 -5.08
CA GLN A 358 14.39 1.60 -6.48
C GLN A 358 13.16 1.09 -7.22
N PHE A 359 12.26 0.37 -6.55
CA PHE A 359 11.16 -0.34 -7.20
C PHE A 359 9.82 0.32 -6.87
N ILE A 360 8.94 0.34 -7.87
CA ILE A 360 7.52 0.60 -7.72
C ILE A 360 6.79 -0.74 -7.80
N TYR A 361 5.93 -0.99 -6.84
CA TYR A 361 4.99 -2.10 -6.83
C TYR A 361 3.62 -1.50 -7.13
N ALA A 362 2.96 -1.96 -8.19
CA ALA A 362 1.65 -1.47 -8.61
C ALA A 362 0.68 -2.65 -8.76
N LEU A 363 -0.48 -2.55 -8.12
CA LEU A 363 -1.47 -3.63 -8.15
C LEU A 363 -2.36 -3.47 -9.39
N SER A 364 -2.54 -4.55 -10.14
CA SER A 364 -3.72 -4.71 -10.97
C SER A 364 -4.68 -5.65 -10.25
N PRO A 365 -5.88 -5.22 -9.89
CA PRO A 365 -6.90 -6.07 -9.25
C PRO A 365 -7.49 -7.08 -10.24
N GLY A 366 -7.25 -6.91 -11.55
CA GLY A 366 -7.95 -7.65 -12.59
C GLY A 366 -9.41 -7.18 -12.74
N ASN A 367 -10.22 -7.96 -13.45
CA ASN A 367 -11.60 -7.58 -13.79
C ASN A 367 -12.57 -8.78 -13.79
N GLY A 368 -12.15 -9.92 -13.23
CA GLY A 368 -12.90 -11.17 -13.20
C GLY A 368 -12.62 -12.10 -14.39
N THR A 369 -12.04 -11.60 -15.49
CA THR A 369 -11.49 -12.43 -16.58
C THR A 369 -9.97 -12.42 -16.59
N THR A 370 -9.37 -11.25 -16.31
CA THR A 370 -7.94 -11.08 -16.03
C THR A 370 -7.69 -11.26 -14.54
N GLN A 371 -6.67 -12.04 -14.19
CA GLN A 371 -6.30 -12.29 -12.80
C GLN A 371 -5.66 -11.05 -12.17
N ALA A 372 -5.81 -10.90 -10.85
CA ALA A 372 -5.07 -9.89 -10.10
C ALA A 372 -3.55 -10.16 -10.18
N ALA A 373 -2.74 -9.11 -10.26
CA ALA A 373 -1.30 -9.18 -10.35
C ALA A 373 -0.63 -7.97 -9.68
N VAL A 374 0.63 -8.10 -9.28
CA VAL A 374 1.48 -6.96 -8.95
C VAL A 374 2.55 -6.81 -10.02
N THR A 375 2.58 -5.65 -10.64
CA THR A 375 3.66 -5.25 -11.54
C THR A 375 4.79 -4.60 -10.73
N VAL A 376 6.01 -5.10 -10.88
CA VAL A 376 7.21 -4.51 -10.29
C VAL A 376 7.98 -3.77 -11.37
N VAL A 377 8.22 -2.49 -11.16
CA VAL A 377 8.92 -1.61 -12.08
C VAL A 377 10.17 -1.08 -11.42
N ASP A 378 11.31 -1.18 -12.11
CA ASP A 378 12.54 -0.49 -11.73
C ASP A 378 12.39 0.99 -12.11
N ALA A 379 12.24 1.84 -11.10
CA ALA A 379 11.95 3.27 -11.26
C ALA A 379 13.08 4.02 -11.95
N LYS A 380 14.33 3.55 -11.86
CA LYS A 380 15.48 4.20 -12.52
C LYS A 380 15.63 3.73 -13.95
N ARG A 381 15.45 2.42 -14.20
CA ARG A 381 15.54 1.84 -15.55
C ARG A 381 14.27 2.03 -16.37
N LYS A 382 13.18 2.51 -15.77
CA LYS A 382 11.87 2.74 -16.41
C LYS A 382 11.34 1.48 -17.09
N LYS A 383 11.47 0.34 -16.40
CA LYS A 383 11.18 -0.98 -16.99
C LYS A 383 10.45 -1.88 -16.00
N GLN A 384 9.41 -2.55 -16.49
CA GLN A 384 8.85 -3.72 -15.80
C GLN A 384 9.93 -4.79 -15.65
N VAL A 385 10.19 -5.19 -14.41
CA VAL A 385 11.14 -6.26 -14.07
C VAL A 385 10.43 -7.54 -13.62
N GLN A 386 9.16 -7.45 -13.25
CA GLN A 386 8.33 -8.60 -12.91
C GLN A 386 6.84 -8.27 -13.09
N HIS A 387 6.06 -9.29 -13.47
CA HIS A 387 4.61 -9.30 -13.38
C HIS A 387 4.22 -10.54 -12.56
N PHE A 388 3.72 -10.33 -11.35
CA PHE A 388 3.50 -11.38 -10.36
C PHE A 388 2.00 -11.64 -10.18
N GLN A 389 1.51 -12.78 -10.65
CA GLN A 389 0.09 -13.14 -10.54
C GLN A 389 -0.30 -13.55 -9.12
N LEU A 390 -1.47 -13.07 -8.67
CA LEU A 390 -2.01 -13.27 -7.33
C LEU A 390 -3.18 -14.28 -7.27
N GLY A 391 -3.60 -14.86 -8.40
CA GLY A 391 -4.81 -15.69 -8.47
C GLY A 391 -4.84 -16.87 -7.48
N ASN A 392 -3.69 -17.51 -7.25
CA ASN A 392 -3.57 -18.61 -6.28
C ASN A 392 -3.49 -18.13 -4.82
N MET A 393 -3.53 -16.82 -4.58
CA MET A 393 -3.34 -16.16 -3.29
C MET A 393 -4.59 -15.40 -2.84
N GLY A 394 -5.77 -15.77 -3.34
CA GLY A 394 -7.05 -15.24 -2.87
C GLY A 394 -7.34 -13.79 -3.26
N ALA A 395 -6.51 -13.18 -4.11
CA ALA A 395 -6.79 -11.87 -4.70
C ALA A 395 -7.77 -12.03 -5.88
N GLY A 396 -8.89 -11.30 -5.81
CA GLY A 396 -9.82 -11.14 -6.92
C GLY A 396 -9.88 -9.68 -7.39
N LYS A 397 -10.90 -9.38 -8.20
CA LYS A 397 -11.21 -8.01 -8.70
C LYS A 397 -11.51 -6.97 -7.60
N ASN A 398 -11.63 -7.40 -6.35
CA ASN A 398 -11.81 -6.54 -5.19
C ASN A 398 -10.50 -6.24 -4.46
N ALA A 399 -9.41 -6.94 -4.78
CA ALA A 399 -8.14 -6.76 -4.10
C ALA A 399 -7.67 -5.32 -4.22
N MET A 400 -7.18 -4.73 -3.13
CA MET A 400 -6.82 -3.32 -3.09
C MET A 400 -5.99 -2.95 -1.87
N GLY A 401 -5.59 -1.68 -1.80
CA GLY A 401 -4.65 -1.17 -0.82
C GLY A 401 -3.26 -1.74 -1.06
N MET A 402 -2.24 -0.92 -0.82
CA MET A 402 -0.87 -1.40 -0.80
C MET A 402 -0.08 -0.72 0.31
N ALA A 403 0.64 -1.50 1.10
CA ALA A 403 1.67 -1.02 2.00
C ALA A 403 2.95 -1.83 1.83
N VAL A 404 4.06 -1.26 2.26
CA VAL A 404 5.37 -1.92 2.20
C VAL A 404 6.06 -1.75 3.54
N LEU A 405 6.66 -2.83 4.05
CA LEU A 405 7.64 -2.75 5.13
C LEU A 405 8.99 -2.39 4.49
N THR A 406 9.49 -1.19 4.75
CA THR A 406 10.72 -0.64 4.17
C THR A 406 11.97 -0.99 4.94
#